data_AF-A0A841FQ34-F1
#
_entry.id   AF-A0A841FQ34-F1
#
_cell.length_a   1.000
_cell.length_b   1.000
_cell.length_c   1.000
_cell.angle_alpha   90.00
_cell.angle_beta   90.00
_cell.angle_gamma   90.00
#
_symmetry.space_group_name_H-M   'P 1'
#
loop_
_entity.id
_entity.type
_entity.pdbx_description
1 polymer ?
#
loop_
_entity_poly.entity_id
_entity_poly.type
_entity_poly.pdbx_seq_one_letter_code
_entity_poly.pdbx_strand_id
1 'polypeptide(L)'
;MTYPQDPAQPQQPQQYTDGQQPSGYYQQPQPGTEYPTGAYNAPPTGQFGGPANYAAAGPAQPSFIASLFDFSFRSFATPTLLQITYVVSLVMIGLSYLVMVILGFASGFPVFGLAFLLMGAPGAALSVLFTRMFLEYLAVVFRINDNIAEINTRGKGM
;
A
#
# COMPACT_ATOMS: atom_id res chain seq x y z
N MET A 1 -24.16 30.51 52.06
CA MET A 1 -22.74 30.27 51.72
C MET A 1 -22.65 30.36 50.21
N THR A 2 -22.16 31.50 49.73
CA THR A 2 -22.13 31.92 48.33
C THR A 2 -20.68 31.82 47.88
N TYR A 3 -20.39 31.06 46.82
CA TYR A 3 -19.06 30.99 46.23
C TYR A 3 -18.80 32.26 45.39
N PRO A 4 -17.64 32.92 45.51
CA PRO A 4 -17.23 33.96 44.58
C PRO A 4 -16.71 33.36 43.25
N GLN A 5 -17.17 33.93 42.14
CA GLN A 5 -16.60 33.76 40.80
C GLN A 5 -15.27 34.52 40.70
N ASP A 6 -14.24 33.90 40.12
CA ASP A 6 -13.02 34.58 39.68
C ASP A 6 -13.07 34.79 38.15
N PRO A 7 -12.62 35.95 37.62
CA PRO A 7 -12.79 36.30 36.22
C PRO A 7 -11.69 35.72 35.31
N ALA A 8 -12.05 35.59 34.04
CA ALA A 8 -11.19 35.13 32.95
C ALA A 8 -9.92 36.00 32.77
N GLN A 9 -8.77 35.35 32.57
CA GLN A 9 -7.57 35.98 32.02
C GLN A 9 -7.30 35.48 30.59
N PRO A 10 -7.01 36.38 29.62
CA PRO A 10 -6.54 36.02 28.29
C PRO A 10 -5.00 36.09 28.21
N GLN A 11 -4.34 35.09 27.63
CA GLN A 11 -2.97 35.23 27.13
C GLN A 11 -2.81 34.53 25.78
N GLN A 12 -2.33 35.32 24.81
CA GLN A 12 -2.02 34.96 23.42
C GLN A 12 -0.55 34.46 23.29
N PRO A 13 0.01 34.30 22.06
CA PRO A 13 0.64 33.07 21.60
C PRO A 13 2.17 33.02 21.85
N GLN A 14 2.71 31.83 22.12
CA GLN A 14 4.16 31.60 22.03
C GLN A 14 4.52 30.83 20.77
N GLN A 15 5.15 31.55 19.85
CA GLN A 15 5.83 31.09 18.66
C GLN A 15 7.32 30.91 18.99
N TYR A 16 7.83 29.68 18.91
CA TYR A 16 9.26 29.34 18.83
C TYR A 16 9.35 28.01 18.05
N THR A 17 9.75 28.04 16.77
CA THR A 17 11.12 27.86 16.23
C THR A 17 11.60 26.41 16.26
N ASP A 18 11.64 25.86 15.04
CA ASP A 18 12.48 24.80 14.44
C ASP A 18 13.39 23.94 15.32
N GLY A 19 13.28 22.61 15.16
CA GLY A 19 14.21 21.64 15.78
C GLY A 19 13.69 20.20 15.86
N GLN A 20 13.93 19.42 14.80
CA GLN A 20 14.30 17.98 14.77
C GLN A 20 13.65 16.99 15.78
N GLN A 21 12.92 16.00 15.23
CA GLN A 21 12.56 14.73 15.91
C GLN A 21 13.82 13.91 16.27
N PRO A 22 13.81 13.09 17.35
CA PRO A 22 13.44 11.68 17.16
C PRO A 22 12.67 11.00 18.31
N SER A 23 11.99 9.94 17.90
CA SER A 23 11.19 8.93 18.62
C SER A 23 11.96 8.18 19.72
N GLY A 24 11.40 8.14 20.93
CA GLY A 24 11.81 7.27 22.02
C GLY A 24 10.69 6.30 22.41
N TYR A 25 10.94 5.00 22.27
CA TYR A 25 10.17 3.95 22.95
C TYR A 25 11.10 3.26 23.96
N TYR A 26 10.62 3.21 25.21
CA TYR A 26 11.31 2.64 26.35
C TYR A 26 11.51 1.12 26.18
N GLN A 27 12.70 0.63 26.53
CA GLN A 27 13.00 -0.79 26.67
C GLN A 27 13.20 -1.10 28.16
N GLN A 28 12.40 -2.04 28.66
CA GLN A 28 12.42 -2.50 30.05
C GLN A 28 13.40 -3.70 30.17
N PRO A 29 14.32 -3.75 31.15
CA PRO A 29 15.24 -4.88 31.29
C PRO A 29 14.60 -6.10 31.98
N GLN A 30 14.76 -7.28 31.38
CA GLN A 30 14.46 -8.58 32.01
C GLN A 30 15.71 -9.13 32.73
N PRO A 31 15.58 -9.69 33.96
CA PRO A 31 16.67 -10.34 34.68
C PRO A 31 16.99 -11.73 34.10
N GLY A 32 18.28 -12.01 33.93
CA GLY A 32 18.80 -13.21 33.28
C GLY A 32 18.93 -14.43 34.21
N THR A 33 18.77 -15.61 33.63
CA THR A 33 19.20 -16.89 34.20
C THR A 33 20.43 -17.40 33.45
N GLU A 34 21.49 -17.64 34.22
CA GLU A 34 22.78 -18.21 33.79
C GLU A 34 22.64 -19.65 33.30
N TYR A 35 23.37 -19.99 32.23
CA TYR A 35 23.75 -21.38 31.91
C TYR A 35 25.21 -21.43 31.42
N PRO A 36 25.97 -22.51 31.77
CA PRO A 36 27.42 -22.51 31.74
C PRO A 36 28.04 -23.02 30.42
N THR A 37 29.34 -22.75 30.34
CA THR A 37 30.27 -22.74 29.20
C THR A 37 30.69 -24.13 28.67
N GLY A 38 30.89 -24.20 27.34
CA GLY A 38 31.52 -25.33 26.65
C GLY A 38 32.32 -24.84 25.44
N ALA A 39 33.60 -25.25 25.39
CA ALA A 39 34.70 -24.64 24.63
C ALA A 39 34.59 -24.69 23.09
N TYR A 40 35.00 -23.60 22.44
CA TYR A 40 35.26 -23.55 21.00
C TYR A 40 36.65 -22.96 20.69
N ASN A 41 37.35 -23.67 19.80
CA ASN A 41 38.61 -23.30 19.16
C ASN A 41 38.58 -21.86 18.61
N ALA A 42 39.66 -21.12 18.83
CA ALA A 42 39.88 -19.80 18.23
C ALA A 42 40.47 -19.92 16.80
N PRO A 43 39.91 -19.21 15.80
CA PRO A 43 40.61 -18.86 14.57
C PRO A 43 41.15 -17.41 14.61
N PRO A 44 42.13 -17.08 13.75
CA PRO A 44 42.97 -15.90 13.90
C PRO A 44 42.27 -14.61 13.50
N THR A 45 42.71 -13.54 14.16
CA THR A 45 42.40 -12.15 13.88
C THR A 45 42.73 -11.75 12.44
N GLY A 46 41.76 -11.16 11.75
CA GLY A 46 42.02 -10.35 10.56
C GLY A 46 40.80 -10.10 9.70
N GLN A 47 40.55 -8.80 9.44
CA GLN A 47 39.79 -8.24 8.32
C GLN A 47 38.34 -7.80 8.60
N PHE A 48 38.25 -6.55 9.02
CA PHE A 48 37.08 -5.68 8.98
C PHE A 48 36.57 -5.53 7.54
N GLY A 49 35.31 -5.91 7.29
CA GLY A 49 34.69 -5.78 5.96
C GLY A 49 33.17 -6.00 5.98
N GLY A 50 32.42 -4.91 6.15
CA GLY A 50 31.04 -4.70 5.67
C GLY A 50 29.91 -5.60 6.21
N PRO A 51 28.68 -5.08 6.37
CA PRO A 51 27.53 -5.94 6.71
C PRO A 51 27.19 -6.85 5.53
N ALA A 52 27.54 -8.12 5.66
CA ALA A 52 27.06 -9.19 4.79
C ALA A 52 25.57 -9.45 5.10
N ASN A 53 24.70 -9.06 4.16
CA ASN A 53 23.29 -9.45 4.15
C ASN A 53 23.18 -10.95 3.87
N TYR A 54 23.17 -11.77 4.92
CA TYR A 54 22.77 -13.17 4.83
C TYR A 54 21.23 -13.23 4.76
N ALA A 55 20.65 -12.87 3.62
CA ALA A 55 19.32 -13.33 3.29
C ALA A 55 19.44 -14.85 3.09
N ALA A 56 19.10 -15.62 4.13
CA ALA A 56 18.91 -17.05 4.02
C ALA A 56 17.99 -17.29 2.82
N ALA A 57 18.46 -18.07 1.84
CA ALA A 57 17.69 -18.48 0.69
C ALA A 57 16.57 -19.41 1.15
N GLY A 58 15.50 -18.83 1.70
CA GLY A 58 14.20 -19.46 1.80
C GLY A 58 13.70 -19.80 0.40
N PRO A 59 12.76 -20.76 0.26
CA PRO A 59 12.23 -21.17 -1.03
C PRO A 59 11.83 -19.92 -1.82
N ALA A 60 12.39 -19.78 -3.03
CA ALA A 60 12.17 -18.64 -3.91
C ALA A 60 10.67 -18.41 -4.02
N GLN A 61 10.17 -17.36 -3.38
CA GLN A 61 8.76 -17.02 -3.50
C GLN A 61 8.49 -16.74 -4.98
N PRO A 62 7.44 -17.34 -5.57
CA PRO A 62 7.16 -17.17 -6.97
C PRO A 62 7.04 -15.67 -7.26
N SER A 63 7.80 -15.22 -8.27
CA SER A 63 7.84 -13.81 -8.64
C SER A 63 6.43 -13.35 -8.97
N PHE A 64 5.99 -12.26 -8.35
CA PHE A 64 4.66 -11.67 -8.49
C PHE A 64 4.18 -11.59 -9.95
N ILE A 65 5.08 -11.20 -10.86
CA ILE A 65 4.81 -11.14 -12.29
C ILE A 65 4.47 -12.52 -12.89
N ALA A 66 5.14 -13.58 -12.45
CA ALA A 66 4.85 -14.95 -12.89
C ALA A 66 3.45 -15.40 -12.42
N SER A 67 3.03 -15.01 -11.22
CA SER A 67 1.68 -15.29 -10.70
C SER A 67 0.58 -14.49 -11.41
N LEU A 68 0.89 -13.33 -12.01
CA LEU A 68 -0.07 -12.56 -12.84
C LEU A 68 -0.30 -13.16 -14.21
N PHE A 69 0.70 -13.85 -14.76
CA PHE A 69 0.59 -14.60 -16.01
C PHE A 69 0.31 -16.09 -15.77
N ASP A 70 -0.02 -16.47 -14.54
CA ASP A 70 -0.48 -17.82 -14.23
C ASP A 70 -1.95 -17.98 -14.60
N PHE A 71 -2.20 -18.35 -15.87
CA PHE A 71 -3.53 -18.66 -16.41
C PHE A 71 -4.20 -19.89 -15.73
N SER A 72 -3.53 -20.54 -14.76
CA SER A 72 -4.10 -21.64 -13.98
C SER A 72 -4.87 -21.18 -12.73
N PHE A 73 -4.84 -19.88 -12.37
CA PHE A 73 -5.55 -19.29 -11.23
C PHE A 73 -5.34 -19.99 -9.86
N ARG A 74 -4.23 -20.73 -9.68
CA ARG A 74 -3.99 -21.50 -8.44
C ARG A 74 -3.62 -20.65 -7.22
N SER A 75 -3.24 -19.38 -7.40
CA SER A 75 -2.96 -18.44 -6.32
C SER A 75 -3.92 -17.24 -6.39
N PHE A 76 -4.89 -17.21 -5.49
CA PHE A 76 -5.80 -16.08 -5.32
C PHE A 76 -5.08 -14.92 -4.59
N ALA A 77 -4.25 -14.18 -5.32
CA ALA A 77 -3.69 -12.90 -4.87
C ALA A 77 -4.72 -11.76 -5.04
N THR A 78 -5.93 -12.00 -4.55
CA THR A 78 -7.13 -11.22 -4.82
C THR A 78 -7.01 -9.72 -4.53
N PRO A 79 -6.51 -9.26 -3.36
CA PRO A 79 -6.32 -7.84 -3.11
C PRO A 79 -5.27 -7.20 -4.03
N THR A 80 -4.23 -7.95 -4.41
CA THR A 80 -3.18 -7.44 -5.29
C THR A 80 -3.64 -7.35 -6.74
N LEU A 81 -4.46 -8.29 -7.20
CA LEU A 81 -5.06 -8.26 -8.54
C LEU A 81 -5.94 -7.01 -8.75
N LEU A 82 -6.72 -6.62 -7.73
CA LEU A 82 -7.53 -5.39 -7.75
C LEU A 82 -6.68 -4.13 -7.97
N GLN A 83 -5.53 -4.03 -7.29
CA GLN A 83 -4.63 -2.88 -7.42
C GLN A 83 -4.02 -2.78 -8.82
N ILE A 84 -3.56 -3.89 -9.37
CA ILE A 84 -2.96 -3.92 -10.71
C ILE A 84 -4.01 -3.60 -11.76
N THR A 85 -5.19 -4.21 -11.64
CA THR A 85 -6.30 -3.97 -12.56
C THR A 85 -6.68 -2.50 -12.57
N TYR A 86 -6.66 -1.82 -11.41
CA TYR A 86 -6.89 -0.38 -11.35
C TYR A 86 -5.82 0.40 -12.13
N VAL A 87 -4.55 0.14 -11.88
CA VAL A 87 -3.44 0.84 -12.54
C VAL A 87 -3.48 0.61 -14.06
N VAL A 88 -3.67 -0.63 -14.49
CA VAL A 88 -3.81 -0.98 -15.91
C VAL A 88 -5.01 -0.26 -16.52
N SER A 89 -6.16 -0.24 -15.84
CA SER A 89 -7.35 0.46 -16.33
C SER A 89 -7.12 1.97 -16.47
N LEU A 90 -6.46 2.60 -15.50
CA LEU A 90 -6.10 4.03 -15.59
C LEU A 90 -5.21 4.32 -16.80
N VAL A 91 -4.19 3.49 -17.03
CA VAL A 91 -3.30 3.61 -18.19
C VAL A 91 -4.09 3.44 -19.49
N MET A 92 -4.95 2.43 -19.57
CA MET A 92 -5.79 2.19 -20.75
C MET A 92 -6.78 3.33 -21.03
N ILE A 93 -7.38 3.92 -19.99
CA ILE A 93 -8.26 5.09 -20.11
C ILE A 93 -7.45 6.29 -20.63
N GLY A 94 -6.27 6.56 -20.06
CA GLY A 94 -5.41 7.66 -20.49
C GLY A 94 -4.93 7.52 -21.93
N LEU A 95 -4.47 6.32 -22.31
CA LEU A 95 -4.02 6.02 -23.67
C LEU A 95 -5.16 6.07 -24.68
N SER A 96 -6.31 5.48 -24.37
CA SER A 96 -7.47 5.52 -25.28
C SER A 96 -7.98 6.95 -25.47
N TYR A 97 -8.01 7.76 -24.42
CA TYR A 97 -8.34 9.18 -24.53
C TYR A 97 -7.38 9.92 -25.45
N LEU A 98 -6.07 9.75 -25.26
CA LEU A 98 -5.05 10.38 -26.10
C LEU A 98 -5.18 9.96 -27.57
N VAL A 99 -5.38 8.66 -27.82
CA VAL A 99 -5.58 8.12 -29.18
C VAL A 99 -6.82 8.74 -29.82
N MET A 100 -7.95 8.82 -29.11
CA MET A 100 -9.17 9.42 -29.62
C MET A 100 -8.98 10.89 -30.00
N VAL A 101 -8.26 11.66 -29.18
CA VAL A 101 -7.93 13.06 -29.49
C VAL A 101 -7.09 13.16 -30.76
N ILE A 102 -6.02 12.36 -30.87
CA ILE A 102 -5.14 12.34 -32.05
C ILE A 102 -5.91 11.96 -33.32
N LEU A 103 -6.70 10.87 -33.27
CA LEU A 103 -7.52 10.42 -34.39
C LEU A 103 -8.59 11.46 -34.74
N GLY A 104 -9.15 12.15 -33.76
CA GLY A 104 -10.09 13.26 -33.96
C GLY A 104 -9.50 14.38 -34.78
N PHE A 105 -8.28 14.83 -34.47
CA PHE A 105 -7.59 15.85 -35.27
C PHE A 105 -7.09 15.32 -36.62
N ALA A 106 -6.73 14.04 -36.72
CA ALA A 106 -6.30 13.40 -37.96
C ALA A 106 -7.47 13.10 -38.94
N SER A 107 -8.73 13.22 -38.49
CA SER A 107 -9.92 12.85 -39.26
C SER A 107 -10.24 13.76 -40.46
N GLY A 108 -9.50 14.87 -40.65
CA GLY A 108 -9.80 15.91 -41.64
C GLY A 108 -10.87 16.90 -41.20
N PHE A 109 -11.55 16.66 -40.07
CA PHE A 109 -12.53 17.56 -39.46
C PHE A 109 -12.06 17.99 -38.07
N PRO A 110 -11.41 19.16 -37.92
CA PRO A 110 -10.81 19.60 -36.65
C PRO A 110 -11.81 19.69 -35.49
N VAL A 111 -13.10 19.87 -35.79
CA VAL A 111 -14.18 19.90 -34.79
C VAL A 111 -14.25 18.61 -33.97
N PHE A 112 -13.91 17.45 -34.54
CA PHE A 112 -13.90 16.19 -33.79
C PHE A 112 -12.74 16.12 -32.81
N GLY A 113 -11.55 16.57 -33.20
CA GLY A 113 -10.42 16.70 -32.27
C GLY A 113 -10.76 17.60 -31.08
N LEU A 114 -11.40 18.74 -31.35
CA LEU A 114 -11.83 19.68 -30.31
C LEU A 114 -12.93 19.09 -29.41
N ALA A 115 -13.89 18.36 -29.99
CA ALA A 115 -14.95 17.68 -29.26
C ALA A 115 -14.38 16.59 -28.34
N PHE A 116 -13.48 15.74 -28.83
CA PHE A 116 -12.82 14.74 -27.99
C PHE A 116 -11.95 15.38 -26.92
N LEU A 117 -11.24 16.48 -27.21
CA LEU A 117 -10.43 17.16 -26.20
C LEU A 117 -11.27 17.74 -25.06
N LEU A 118 -12.41 18.37 -25.38
CA LEU A 118 -13.24 19.05 -24.37
C LEU A 118 -14.23 18.10 -23.69
N MET A 119 -14.90 17.24 -24.44
CA MET A 119 -15.91 16.32 -23.92
C MET A 119 -15.33 14.95 -23.53
N GLY A 120 -14.21 14.55 -24.13
CA GLY A 120 -13.54 13.30 -23.76
C GLY A 120 -12.86 13.38 -22.39
N ALA A 121 -12.42 14.56 -21.92
CA ALA A 121 -11.88 14.74 -20.58
C ALA A 121 -12.89 14.39 -19.46
N PRO A 122 -14.12 14.97 -19.41
CA PRO A 122 -15.13 14.53 -18.45
C PRO A 122 -15.57 13.08 -18.69
N GLY A 123 -15.60 12.61 -19.95
CA GLY A 123 -15.84 11.19 -20.27
C GLY A 123 -14.80 10.26 -19.63
N ALA A 124 -13.51 10.55 -19.76
CA ALA A 124 -12.42 9.79 -19.16
C ALA A 124 -12.48 9.83 -17.62
N ALA A 125 -12.78 10.99 -17.04
CA ALA A 125 -12.98 11.11 -15.59
C ALA A 125 -14.15 10.23 -15.10
N LEU A 126 -15.27 10.21 -15.83
CA LEU A 126 -16.38 9.29 -15.55
C LEU A 126 -15.95 7.83 -15.67
N SER A 127 -15.17 7.46 -16.69
CA SER A 127 -14.64 6.09 -16.83
C SER A 127 -13.77 5.68 -15.64
N VAL A 128 -12.96 6.60 -15.09
CA VAL A 128 -12.19 6.35 -13.87
C VAL A 128 -13.10 6.12 -12.67
N LEU A 129 -14.15 6.94 -12.50
CA LEU A 129 -15.13 6.76 -11.43
C LEU A 129 -15.88 5.42 -11.54
N PHE A 130 -16.31 5.05 -12.74
CA PHE A 130 -16.93 3.74 -12.99
C PHE A 130 -15.97 2.59 -12.67
N THR A 131 -14.71 2.70 -13.08
CA THR A 131 -13.67 1.72 -12.74
C THR A 131 -13.53 1.59 -11.22
N ARG A 132 -13.53 2.71 -10.49
CA ARG A 132 -13.44 2.70 -9.03
C ARG A 132 -14.63 2.01 -8.38
N MET A 133 -15.84 2.35 -8.82
CA MET A 133 -17.08 1.73 -8.32
C MET A 133 -17.08 0.21 -8.57
N PHE A 134 -16.65 -0.22 -9.77
CA PHE A 134 -16.57 -1.63 -10.13
C PHE A 134 -15.55 -2.40 -9.30
N LEU A 135 -14.35 -1.83 -9.11
CA LEU A 135 -13.31 -2.47 -8.28
C LEU A 135 -13.67 -2.48 -6.80
N GLU A 136 -14.35 -1.45 -6.31
CA GLU A 136 -14.85 -1.42 -4.93
C GLU A 136 -15.90 -2.52 -4.70
N TYR A 137 -16.81 -2.71 -5.66
CA TYR A 137 -17.74 -3.84 -5.63
C TYR A 137 -17.01 -5.19 -5.61
N LEU A 138 -16.04 -5.40 -6.50
CA LEU A 138 -15.24 -6.63 -6.52
C LEU A 138 -14.48 -6.83 -5.20
N ALA A 139 -13.86 -5.79 -4.66
CA ALA A 139 -13.12 -5.84 -3.40
C ALA A 139 -14.02 -6.25 -2.23
N VAL A 140 -15.27 -5.75 -2.18
CA VAL A 140 -16.24 -6.14 -1.15
C VAL A 140 -16.61 -7.62 -1.26
N VAL A 141 -16.90 -8.11 -2.47
CA VAL A 141 -17.22 -9.53 -2.71
C VAL A 141 -16.08 -10.43 -2.25
N PHE A 142 -14.85 -10.09 -2.59
CA PHE A 142 -13.69 -10.87 -2.19
C PHE A 142 -13.43 -10.83 -0.69
N ARG A 143 -13.61 -9.66 -0.05
CA ARG A 143 -13.48 -9.52 1.40
C ARG A 143 -14.48 -10.40 2.16
N ILE A 144 -15.69 -10.62 1.60
CA ILE A 144 -16.68 -11.52 2.19
C ILE A 144 -16.16 -12.98 2.17
N ASN A 145 -15.54 -13.41 1.07
CA ASN A 145 -14.99 -14.77 0.97
C ASN A 145 -13.90 -15.03 2.01
N ASP A 146 -13.01 -14.05 2.22
CA ASP A 146 -11.96 -14.15 3.24
C ASP A 146 -12.55 -14.24 4.66
N ASN A 147 -13.57 -13.44 4.96
CA ASN A 147 -14.24 -13.46 6.26
C ASN A 147 -14.94 -14.81 6.56
N ILE A 148 -15.49 -15.48 5.54
CA ILE A 148 -16.15 -16.79 5.70
C ILE A 148 -15.12 -17.89 6.02
N ALA A 149 -13.93 -17.83 5.42
CA ALA A 149 -12.86 -18.79 5.68
C ALA A 149 -12.38 -18.75 7.14
N GLU A 150 -12.34 -17.56 7.74
CA GLU A 150 -11.93 -17.38 9.15
C GLU A 150 -12.94 -18.00 10.13
N ILE A 151 -14.25 -17.83 9.87
CA ILE A 151 -15.33 -18.38 10.72
C ILE A 151 -15.27 -19.92 10.76
N ASN A 152 -15.01 -20.57 9.62
CA ASN A 152 -14.91 -22.03 9.53
C ASN A 152 -13.69 -22.59 10.29
N THR A 153 -12.62 -21.79 10.40
CA THR A 153 -11.40 -22.19 11.12
C THR A 153 -11.57 -22.07 12.64
N ARG A 154 -12.28 -21.04 13.12
CA ARG A 154 -12.60 -20.88 14.56
C ARG A 154 -13.61 -21.91 15.07
N GLY A 155 -14.53 -22.38 14.23
CA GLY A 155 -15.54 -23.39 14.60
C GLY A 155 -15.01 -24.82 14.79
N LYS A 156 -13.81 -25.14 14.27
CA LYS A 156 -13.17 -26.47 14.42
C LYS A 156 -12.26 -26.60 15.64
N GLY A 157 -12.10 -25.51 16.41
CA GLY A 157 -11.31 -25.49 17.65
C GLY A 157 -12.14 -25.67 18.94
N MET A 158 -13.44 -25.92 18.81
CA MET A 158 -14.38 -26.29 19.89
C MET A 158 -14.95 -27.66 19.59
#